data_AF-A0A953WTJ9-F1
#
_entry.id   AF-A0A953WTJ9-F1
#
_cell.length_a   1.000
_cell.length_b   1.000
_cell.length_c   1.000
_cell.angle_alpha   90.00
_cell.angle_beta   90.00
_cell.angle_gamma   90.00
#
_symmetry.space_group_name_H-M   'P 1'
#
loop_
_entity.id
_entity.type
_entity.pdbx_description
1 polymer ?
#
loop_
_entity_poly.entity_id
_entity_poly.type
_entity_poly.pdbx_seq_one_letter_code
_entity_poly.pdbx_strand_id
1 'polypeptide(L)'
;MGNGSRPDDAGRDRDRSGGPGARDEDLDRRKAGLEAALAARRSSRRIEGNGAQSGGMAGFGNALRLSSEFIAAIVVGAGLGWFIDRLAGTSPLGLIVFLLLGFCAGVLNVLRTAGLVADAGSRTGGPKGPPHAN
;
A
#
# COMPACT_ATOMS: atom_id res chain seq x y z
N MET A 1 38.02 -52.74 55.97
CA MET A 1 37.96 -51.88 54.78
C MET A 1 37.32 -52.64 53.64
N GLY A 2 36.12 -52.26 53.21
CA GLY A 2 35.47 -52.82 52.02
C GLY A 2 35.38 -51.75 50.93
N ASN A 3 36.04 -51.97 49.80
CA ASN A 3 35.94 -51.17 48.59
C ASN A 3 34.78 -51.71 47.74
N GLY A 4 33.78 -50.89 47.47
CA GLY A 4 32.71 -51.16 46.51
C GLY A 4 32.66 -50.03 45.49
N SER A 5 33.07 -50.32 44.27
CA SER A 5 33.05 -49.39 43.15
C SER A 5 31.76 -49.53 42.33
N ARG A 6 30.95 -48.46 42.29
CA ARG A 6 30.07 -47.97 41.18
C ARG A 6 28.96 -48.95 40.69
N PRO A 7 28.06 -48.60 39.74
CA PRO A 7 27.51 -47.31 39.23
C PRO A 7 25.98 -47.37 38.93
N ASP A 8 25.15 -46.49 39.50
CA ASP A 8 23.73 -46.42 39.08
C ASP A 8 23.38 -44.96 38.73
N ASP A 9 23.44 -44.58 37.45
CA ASP A 9 22.35 -44.64 36.46
C ASP A 9 21.39 -43.45 36.64
N ALA A 10 21.72 -42.31 36.04
CA ALA A 10 21.39 -41.93 34.66
C ALA A 10 20.05 -41.20 34.54
N GLY A 11 20.08 -40.18 33.70
CA GLY A 11 18.92 -39.88 32.87
C GLY A 11 17.87 -38.99 33.49
N ARG A 12 18.24 -37.80 33.96
CA ARG A 12 17.31 -36.67 33.93
C ARG A 12 17.87 -35.42 33.27
N ASP A 13 18.63 -35.64 32.19
CA ASP A 13 18.81 -34.68 31.09
C ASP A 13 17.82 -35.04 29.97
N ARG A 14 16.54 -34.73 30.20
CA ARG A 14 15.54 -34.68 29.12
C ARG A 14 15.07 -33.22 29.01
N ASP A 15 15.87 -32.39 28.32
CA ASP A 15 15.44 -31.21 27.54
C ASP A 15 16.57 -30.19 27.29
N ARG A 16 17.66 -30.61 26.64
CA ARG A 16 18.58 -29.64 26.01
C ARG A 16 18.83 -29.84 24.53
N SER A 17 18.06 -30.73 23.90
CA SER A 17 18.08 -30.96 22.45
C SER A 17 17.20 -29.94 21.73
N GLY A 18 17.52 -28.66 21.90
CA GLY A 18 16.99 -27.57 21.10
C GLY A 18 18.14 -26.63 20.77
N GLY A 19 19.17 -27.19 20.11
CA GLY A 19 20.39 -26.48 19.75
C GLY A 19 20.09 -25.21 18.94
N PRO A 20 20.97 -24.19 18.98
CA PRO A 20 20.76 -22.89 18.31
C PRO A 20 20.20 -23.03 16.88
N GLY A 21 20.72 -23.97 16.09
CA GLY A 21 20.28 -24.24 14.72
C GLY A 21 18.80 -24.64 14.57
N ALA A 22 18.21 -25.39 15.50
CA ALA A 22 16.80 -25.78 15.41
C ALA A 22 15.85 -24.59 15.63
N ARG A 23 16.26 -23.62 16.44
CA ARG A 23 15.51 -22.38 16.66
C ARG A 23 15.66 -21.44 15.46
N ASP A 24 16.84 -21.38 14.87
CA ASP A 24 17.13 -20.57 13.69
C ASP A 24 16.34 -21.06 12.47
N GLU A 25 16.26 -22.37 12.25
CA GLU A 25 15.44 -22.98 11.20
C GLU A 25 13.95 -22.64 11.32
N ASP A 26 13.41 -22.64 12.54
CA ASP A 26 12.03 -22.27 12.80
C ASP A 26 11.77 -20.77 12.59
N LEU A 27 12.74 -19.90 12.91
CA LEU A 27 12.66 -18.47 12.62
C LEU A 27 12.68 -18.21 11.12
N ASP A 28 13.51 -18.92 10.37
CA ASP A 28 13.61 -18.76 8.93
C ASP A 28 12.35 -19.26 8.21
N ARG A 29 11.73 -20.35 8.67
CA ARG A 29 10.40 -20.77 8.21
C ARG A 29 9.33 -19.70 8.45
N ARG A 30 9.34 -19.07 9.63
CA ARG A 30 8.39 -17.99 9.97
C ARG A 30 8.62 -16.74 9.12
N LYS A 31 9.89 -16.34 8.90
CA LYS A 31 10.24 -15.23 8.01
C LYS A 31 9.75 -15.49 6.59
N ALA A 32 10.03 -16.68 6.04
CA ALA A 32 9.57 -17.05 4.70
C ALA A 32 8.04 -16.97 4.57
N GLY A 33 7.30 -17.42 5.60
CA GLY A 33 5.84 -17.28 5.65
C GLY A 33 5.36 -15.82 5.69
N LEU A 34 6.03 -14.96 6.47
CA LEU A 34 5.72 -13.53 6.55
C LEU A 34 6.03 -12.82 5.22
N GLU A 35 7.13 -13.15 4.58
CA GLU A 35 7.52 -12.61 3.27
C GLU A 35 6.54 -13.01 2.18
N ALA A 36 6.10 -14.27 2.14
CA ALA A 36 5.07 -14.73 1.22
C ALA A 36 3.72 -14.01 1.46
N ALA A 37 3.32 -13.84 2.72
CA ALA A 37 2.10 -13.10 3.08
C ALA A 37 2.20 -11.60 2.72
N LEU A 38 3.37 -10.98 2.88
CA LEU A 38 3.63 -9.59 2.49
C LEU A 38 3.65 -9.43 0.97
N ALA A 39 4.23 -10.38 0.23
CA ALA A 39 4.25 -10.37 -1.23
C ALA A 39 2.84 -10.50 -1.83
N ALA A 40 2.00 -11.37 -1.27
CA ALA A 40 0.59 -11.49 -1.64
C ALA A 40 -0.18 -10.19 -1.36
N ARG A 41 0.01 -9.56 -0.20
CA ARG A 41 -0.65 -8.28 0.12
C ARG A 41 -0.14 -7.11 -0.73
N ARG A 42 1.16 -7.08 -1.07
CA ARG A 42 1.75 -6.05 -1.93
C ARG A 42 1.27 -6.16 -3.37
N SER A 43 1.12 -7.37 -3.91
CA SER A 43 0.60 -7.56 -5.27
C SER A 43 -0.87 -7.13 -5.38
N SER A 44 -1.71 -7.49 -4.42
CA SER A 44 -3.09 -6.99 -4.34
C SER A 44 -3.15 -5.46 -4.16
N ARG A 45 -2.31 -4.88 -3.30
CA ARG A 45 -2.27 -3.41 -3.09
C ARG A 45 -1.71 -2.65 -4.29
N ARG A 46 -0.77 -3.23 -5.06
CA ARG A 46 -0.25 -2.63 -6.29
C ARG A 46 -1.32 -2.57 -7.40
N ILE A 47 -2.27 -3.50 -7.39
CA ILE A 47 -3.37 -3.55 -8.35
C ILE A 47 -4.58 -2.70 -7.88
N GLU A 48 -4.84 -2.59 -6.57
CA GLU A 48 -6.03 -1.89 -6.03
C GLU A 48 -5.79 -0.51 -5.40
N GLY A 49 -4.56 -0.10 -5.07
CA GLY A 49 -4.37 1.18 -4.39
C GLY A 49 -2.93 1.58 -4.16
N ASN A 50 -2.48 2.60 -4.91
CA ASN A 50 -1.24 3.36 -4.70
C ASN A 50 -1.21 4.16 -3.37
N GLY A 51 -2.07 3.82 -2.40
CA GLY A 51 -2.23 4.51 -1.12
C GLY A 51 -1.80 3.65 0.06
N ALA A 52 -0.80 4.13 0.79
CA ALA A 52 -0.39 3.72 2.13
C ALA A 52 0.15 2.27 2.32
N GLN A 53 1.48 2.19 2.47
CA GLN A 53 2.24 1.49 3.52
C GLN A 53 3.46 0.74 2.97
N SER A 54 4.65 1.17 3.39
CA SER A 54 5.75 0.32 3.91
C SER A 54 7.10 1.05 3.85
N GLY A 55 7.52 1.66 4.97
CA GLY A 55 8.94 1.86 5.35
C GLY A 55 9.82 2.78 4.50
N GLY A 56 10.37 3.83 5.14
CA GLY A 56 11.58 4.61 4.79
C GLY A 56 11.82 4.97 3.31
N MET A 57 12.18 3.99 2.48
CA MET A 57 12.52 4.15 1.07
C MET A 57 11.28 4.14 0.14
N ALA A 58 10.25 3.33 0.44
CA ALA A 58 9.08 3.23 -0.43
C ALA A 58 8.10 4.41 -0.25
N GLY A 59 8.10 5.04 0.93
CA GLY A 59 7.32 6.26 1.18
C GLY A 59 7.78 7.44 0.33
N PHE A 60 9.09 7.57 0.09
CA PHE A 60 9.66 8.62 -0.74
C PHE A 60 9.31 8.44 -2.22
N GLY A 61 9.38 7.21 -2.75
CA GLY A 61 8.98 6.92 -4.13
C GLY A 61 7.51 7.23 -4.41
N ASN A 62 6.63 6.96 -3.45
CA ASN A 62 5.22 7.32 -3.57
C ASN A 62 4.99 8.84 -3.50
N ALA A 63 5.69 9.54 -2.59
CA ALA A 63 5.60 10.99 -2.50
C ALA A 63 6.06 11.69 -3.79
N LEU A 64 7.14 11.21 -4.42
CA LEU A 64 7.63 11.71 -5.70
C LEU A 64 6.65 11.46 -6.86
N ARG A 65 6.00 10.30 -6.90
CA ARG A 65 4.97 10.02 -7.91
C ARG A 65 3.79 10.97 -7.76
N LEU A 66 3.30 11.13 -6.53
CA LEU A 66 2.19 12.00 -6.22
C LEU A 66 2.49 13.47 -6.55
N SER A 67 3.71 13.94 -6.24
CA SER A 67 4.13 15.29 -6.62
C SER A 67 4.27 15.44 -8.13
N SER A 68 4.79 14.43 -8.83
CA SER A 68 4.92 14.48 -10.29
C SER A 68 3.57 14.51 -11.01
N GLU A 69 2.58 13.72 -10.56
CA GLU A 69 1.22 13.75 -11.09
C GLU A 69 0.55 15.10 -10.86
N PHE A 70 0.73 15.67 -9.66
CA PHE A 70 0.21 17.00 -9.33
C PHE A 70 0.83 18.10 -10.19
N ILE A 71 2.16 18.11 -10.34
CA ILE A 71 2.88 19.08 -11.16
C ILE A 71 2.49 18.92 -12.63
N ALA A 72 2.35 17.68 -13.13
CA ALA A 72 1.93 17.42 -14.50
C ALA A 72 0.54 18.02 -14.78
N ALA A 73 -0.43 17.84 -13.87
CA ALA A 73 -1.76 18.44 -14.02
C ALA A 73 -1.72 19.97 -14.08
N ILE A 74 -0.88 20.62 -13.25
CA ILE A 74 -0.68 22.08 -13.27
C ILE A 74 -0.05 22.53 -14.58
N VAL A 75 1.02 21.88 -15.03
CA VAL A 75 1.73 22.24 -16.26
C VAL A 75 0.82 22.08 -17.48
N VAL A 76 0.03 21.00 -17.54
CA VAL A 76 -0.95 20.78 -18.61
C VAL A 76 -2.04 21.84 -18.57
N GLY A 77 -2.60 22.14 -17.39
CA GLY A 77 -3.62 23.19 -17.23
C GLY A 77 -3.11 24.57 -17.62
N ALA A 78 -1.91 24.94 -17.15
CA ALA A 78 -1.27 26.21 -17.50
C ALA A 78 -0.95 26.30 -19.00
N GLY A 79 -0.46 25.21 -19.60
CA GLY A 79 -0.16 25.14 -21.04
C GLY A 79 -1.43 25.30 -21.90
N LEU A 80 -2.50 24.58 -21.57
CA LEU A 80 -3.79 24.71 -22.26
C LEU A 80 -4.40 26.11 -22.07
N GLY A 81 -4.37 26.62 -20.84
CA GLY A 81 -4.91 27.95 -20.53
C GLY A 81 -4.17 29.06 -21.27
N TRP A 82 -2.84 28.99 -21.32
CA TRP A 82 -2.02 29.94 -22.09
C TRP A 82 -2.27 29.84 -23.59
N PHE A 83 -2.42 28.63 -24.13
CA PHE A 83 -2.73 28.42 -25.54
C PHE A 83 -4.09 29.03 -25.91
N ILE A 84 -5.10 28.84 -25.05
CA ILE A 84 -6.45 29.40 -25.25
C ILE A 84 -6.42 30.93 -25.14
N ASP A 85 -5.73 31.49 -24.14
CA ASP A 85 -5.59 32.95 -24.01
C ASP A 85 -4.93 33.57 -25.25
N ARG A 86 -3.96 32.86 -25.84
CA ARG A 86 -3.28 33.31 -27.06
C ARG A 86 -4.18 33.32 -28.28
N LEU A 87 -5.07 32.34 -28.41
CA LEU A 87 -6.03 32.24 -29.52
C LEU A 87 -7.21 33.19 -29.36
N ALA A 88 -7.72 33.33 -28.13
CA ALA A 88 -8.88 34.15 -27.82
C ALA A 88 -8.55 35.65 -27.76
N GLY A 89 -7.26 36.02 -27.66
CA GLY A 89 -6.83 37.40 -27.49
C GLY A 89 -7.32 38.04 -26.19
N THR A 90 -7.82 37.21 -25.26
CA THR A 90 -8.34 37.64 -23.98
C THR A 90 -7.20 37.88 -23.00
N SER A 91 -7.41 38.78 -22.02
CA SER A 91 -6.64 38.81 -20.77
C SER A 91 -6.57 37.40 -20.14
N PRO A 92 -5.65 37.08 -19.20
CA PRO A 92 -5.27 35.70 -18.86
C PRO A 92 -6.34 34.88 -18.10
N LEU A 93 -7.55 34.84 -18.65
CA LEU A 93 -8.77 34.27 -18.10
C LEU A 93 -8.79 32.76 -18.34
N GLY A 94 -8.39 32.31 -19.54
CA GLY A 94 -8.18 30.91 -19.85
C GLY A 94 -7.12 30.30 -18.95
N LEU A 95 -6.00 30.98 -18.74
CA LEU A 95 -4.97 30.55 -17.80
C LEU A 95 -5.51 30.44 -16.38
N ILE A 96 -6.26 31.42 -15.87
CA ILE A 96 -6.86 31.34 -14.52
C ILE A 96 -7.83 30.15 -14.40
N VAL A 97 -8.75 29.98 -15.35
CA VAL A 97 -9.76 28.91 -15.31
C VAL A 97 -9.11 27.53 -15.41
N PHE A 98 -8.20 27.32 -16.35
CA PHE A 98 -7.53 26.03 -16.53
C PHE A 98 -6.51 25.74 -15.42
N LEU A 99 -5.90 26.76 -14.83
CA LEU A 99 -5.05 26.59 -13.65
C LEU A 99 -5.87 26.14 -12.44
N LEU A 100 -7.03 26.78 -12.19
CA LEU A 100 -7.94 26.38 -11.12
C LEU A 100 -8.48 24.97 -11.35
N LEU A 101 -8.85 24.63 -12.58
CA LEU A 101 -9.33 23.31 -12.94
C LEU A 101 -8.23 22.24 -12.77
N GLY A 102 -7.01 22.52 -13.25
CA GLY A 102 -5.84 21.64 -13.10
C GLY A 102 -5.45 21.45 -11.62
N PHE A 103 -5.49 22.52 -10.83
CA PHE A 103 -5.27 22.46 -9.39
C PHE A 103 -6.34 21.61 -8.69
N CYS A 104 -7.63 21.83 -9.01
CA CYS A 104 -8.73 21.05 -8.45
C CYS A 104 -8.60 19.56 -8.82
N ALA A 105 -8.29 19.25 -10.08
CA ALA A 105 -8.03 17.88 -10.53
C ALA A 105 -6.83 17.24 -9.80
N GLY A 106 -5.75 18.00 -9.61
CA GLY A 106 -4.58 17.55 -8.85
C GLY A 106 -4.91 17.26 -7.38
N VAL A 107 -5.64 18.16 -6.71
CA VAL A 107 -6.11 17.96 -5.33
C VAL A 107 -7.04 16.74 -5.24
N LEU A 108 -7.98 16.59 -6.16
CA LEU A 108 -8.85 15.42 -6.25
C LEU A 108 -8.08 14.12 -6.43
N ASN A 109 -7.01 14.11 -7.24
CA ASN A 109 -6.13 12.95 -7.41
C ASN A 109 -5.40 12.58 -6.11
N VAL A 110 -4.91 13.59 -5.38
CA VAL A 110 -4.27 13.41 -4.07
C VAL A 110 -5.26 12.85 -3.04
N LEU A 111 -6.45 13.44 -2.94
CA LEU A 111 -7.49 13.01 -2.00
C LEU A 111 -8.02 11.60 -2.34
N ARG A 112 -8.13 11.26 -3.63
CA ARG A 112 -8.46 9.91 -4.09
C ARG A 112 -7.38 8.90 -3.68
N THR A 113 -6.11 9.25 -3.87
CA THR A 113 -4.98 8.40 -3.46
C THR A 113 -4.89 8.24 -1.94
N ALA A 114 -5.28 9.27 -1.19
CA ALA A 114 -5.39 9.24 0.27
C ALA A 114 -6.62 8.46 0.76
N GLY A 115 -7.50 7.97 -0.12
CA GLY A 115 -8.70 7.23 0.23
C GLY A 115 -9.81 8.10 0.84
N LEU A 116 -9.72 9.43 0.70
CA LEU A 116 -10.67 10.39 1.28
C LEU A 116 -11.87 10.65 0.35
N VAL A 117 -11.80 10.24 -0.91
CA VAL A 117 -12.88 10.34 -1.88
C VAL A 117 -13.44 8.94 -2.14
N ALA A 118 -14.60 8.63 -1.59
CA ALA A 118 -15.33 7.41 -1.91
C ALA A 118 -15.80 7.47 -3.36
N ASP A 119 -15.51 6.42 -4.12
CA ASP A 119 -15.94 6.31 -5.52
C ASP A 119 -17.48 6.35 -5.57
N ALA A 120 -18.03 7.39 -6.20
CA ALA A 120 -19.48 7.64 -6.24
C ALA A 120 -20.24 6.64 -7.14
N GLY A 121 -19.62 5.54 -7.55
CA GLY A 121 -20.17 4.54 -8.48
C GLY A 121 -20.80 3.29 -7.86
N SER A 122 -20.79 3.09 -6.53
CA SER A 122 -21.16 1.81 -5.90
C SER A 122 -22.54 1.76 -5.21
N ARG A 123 -23.49 2.66 -5.55
CA ARG A 123 -24.84 2.69 -4.93
C ARG A 123 -26.03 2.28 -5.81
N THR A 124 -25.82 1.63 -6.95
CA THR A 124 -26.91 1.09 -7.78
C THR A 124 -26.82 -0.42 -7.95
N GLY A 125 -26.99 -1.14 -6.84
CA GLY A 125 -27.13 -2.59 -6.81
C GLY A 125 -27.94 -3.00 -5.59
N GLY A 126 -29.20 -2.55 -5.50
CA GLY A 126 -30.11 -2.99 -4.44
C GLY A 126 -30.34 -4.50 -4.54
N PRO A 127 -30.33 -5.25 -3.42
CA PRO A 127 -30.66 -6.68 -3.45
C PRO A 127 -32.12 -6.84 -3.89
N LYS A 128 -32.35 -7.51 -5.03
CA LYS A 128 -33.67 -8.02 -5.38
C LYS A 128 -34.09 -9.01 -4.29
N GLY A 129 -35.15 -8.67 -3.56
CA GLY A 129 -35.74 -9.53 -2.55
C GLY A 129 -36.13 -10.89 -3.15
N PRO A 130 -36.14 -11.97 -2.33
CA PRO A 130 -36.49 -13.28 -2.82
C PRO A 130 -37.94 -13.31 -3.34
N PRO A 131 -38.22 -14.00 -4.45
CA PRO A 131 -39.57 -14.15 -4.96
C PRO A 131 -40.44 -14.89 -3.93
N HIS A 132 -41.54 -14.28 -3.54
CA HIS A 132 -42.60 -14.92 -2.79
C HIS A 132 -43.24 -15.99 -3.68
N ALA A 133 -43.00 -17.26 -3.36
CA ALA A 133 -43.78 -18.38 -3.88
C ALA A 133 -44.89 -18.70 -2.86
N ASN A 134 -46.13 -18.71 -3.35
CA ASN A 134 -47.36 -19.13 -2.67
C ASN A 134 -47.47 -20.66 -2.75
#